data_AF-A0A534ZI79-F1
#
_entry.id   AF-A0A534ZI79-F1
#
_cell.length_a   1.000
_cell.length_b   1.000
_cell.length_c   1.000
_cell.angle_alpha   90.00
_cell.angle_beta   90.00
_cell.angle_gamma   90.00
#
_symmetry.space_group_name_H-M   'P 1'
#
loop_
_entity.id
_entity.type
_entity.pdbx_description
1 polymer ?
#
loop_
_entity_poly.entity_id
_entity_poly.type
_entity_poly.pdbx_seq_one_letter_code
_entity_poly.pdbx_strand_id
1 'polypeptide(L)' 'MREGRAYLHAHATFADINGESVAGHLLKGCVVWAAEIEIREMTGVDLVRQHDEQTGLALW' A
#
# COMPACT_ATOMS: atom_id res chain seq x y z
N MET A 1 -6.17 1.93 9.32
CA MET A 1 -5.63 1.32 10.55
C MET A 1 -5.82 -0.19 10.51
N ARG A 2 -4.98 -0.97 11.20
CA ARG A 2 -5.22 -2.40 11.50
C ARG A 2 -4.69 -2.67 12.90
N GLU A 3 -5.50 -3.30 13.76
CA GLU A 3 -5.12 -3.62 15.15
C GLU A 3 -4.57 -2.39 15.92
N GLY A 4 -5.22 -1.23 15.73
CA GLY A 4 -4.82 0.02 16.38
C GLY A 4 -3.54 0.66 15.84
N ARG A 5 -2.96 0.15 14.74
CA ARG A 5 -1.73 0.69 14.13
C ARG A 5 -1.97 1.24 12.73
N ALA A 6 -1.13 2.19 12.34
CA ALA A 6 -1.06 2.66 10.95
C ALA A 6 -0.78 1.47 10.01
N TYR A 7 -1.47 1.44 8.89
CA TYR A 7 -1.38 0.34 7.92
C TYR A 7 -1.38 0.91 6.50
N LEU A 8 -0.27 0.70 5.79
CA LEU A 8 -0.11 1.11 4.40
C LEU A 8 -0.58 -0.02 3.47
N HIS A 9 -1.47 0.30 2.54
CA HIS A 9 -1.76 -0.55 1.38
C HIS A 9 -1.35 0.25 0.15
N ALA A 10 -0.30 -0.21 -0.52
CA ALA A 10 0.23 0.43 -1.70
C ALA A 10 0.47 -0.60 -2.80
N HIS A 11 0.29 -0.15 -4.04
CA HIS A 11 0.69 -0.86 -5.24
C HIS A 11 1.71 0.02 -5.95
N ALA A 12 2.61 -0.61 -6.70
CA ALA A 12 3.66 0.11 -7.42
C ALA A 12 3.86 -0.48 -8.81
N THR A 13 4.44 0.33 -9.69
CA THR A 13 4.99 -0.09 -10.99
C THR A 13 6.42 0.39 -11.05
N PHE A 14 7.34 -0.49 -11.43
CA PHE A 14 8.76 -0.19 -11.61
C PHE A 14 9.14 -0.53 -13.03
N ALA A 15 10.00 0.29 -13.63
CA ALA A 15 10.59 0.01 -14.93
C ALA A 15 12.11 -0.07 -14.80
N ASP A 16 12.73 -0.96 -15.58
CA ASP A 16 14.18 -1.02 -15.71
C ASP A 16 14.69 0.02 -16.73
N ILE A 17 16.00 0.01 -16.99
CA ILE A 17 16.64 0.94 -17.94
C ILE A 17 16.22 0.71 -19.40
N ASN A 18 15.67 -0.46 -19.73
CA ASN A 18 15.17 -0.79 -21.06
C ASN A 18 13.66 -0.47 -21.20
N GLY A 19 13.01 -0.04 -20.12
CA GLY A 19 11.58 0.22 -20.06
C GLY A 19 10.73 -1.01 -19.75
N GLU A 20 11.35 -2.17 -19.46
CA GLU A 20 10.61 -3.35 -19.02
C GLU A 20 10.02 -3.11 -17.64
N SER A 21 8.72 -3.37 -17.51
CA SER A 21 7.97 -2.99 -16.31
C SER A 21 7.46 -4.19 -15.52
N VAL A 22 7.49 -4.06 -14.20
CA VAL A 22 6.83 -4.96 -13.25
C VAL A 22 5.89 -4.17 -12.36
N ALA A 23 4.73 -4.74 -12.04
CA ALA A 23 3.71 -4.07 -11.24
C ALA A 23 2.99 -5.04 -10.30
N GLY A 24 2.51 -4.53 -9.18
CA GLY A 24 1.73 -5.34 -8.23
C GLY A 24 1.64 -4.74 -6.83
N HIS A 25 1.35 -5.60 -5.86
CA HIS A 25 1.29 -5.25 -4.46
C HIS A 25 2.71 -4.95 -3.92
N LEU A 26 2.88 -3.80 -3.27
CA LEU A 26 4.18 -3.41 -2.74
C LEU A 26 4.45 -4.09 -1.40
N LEU A 27 5.40 -5.02 -1.40
CA LEU A 27 5.86 -5.72 -0.20
C LEU A 27 7.04 -4.99 0.44
N LYS A 28 7.27 -5.25 1.74
CA LYS A 28 8.44 -4.77 2.46
C LYS A 28 9.72 -5.31 1.83
N GLY A 29 10.81 -4.54 1.90
CA GLY A 29 12.12 -4.91 1.36
C GLY A 29 12.45 -4.27 0.01
N CYS A 30 11.50 -3.57 -0.61
CA CYS A 30 11.78 -2.70 -1.75
C CYS A 30 12.48 -1.42 -1.25
N VAL A 31 13.78 -1.28 -1.56
CA VAL A 31 14.57 -0.09 -1.24
C VAL A 31 14.48 0.87 -2.41
N VAL A 32 13.99 2.08 -2.15
CA VAL A 32 13.95 3.16 -3.13
C VAL A 32 15.07 4.15 -2.80
N TRP A 33 15.89 4.50 -3.79
CA TRP A 33 17.00 5.44 -3.62
C TRP A 33 16.49 6.86 -3.31
N ALA A 34 15.54 7.33 -4.10
CA ALA A 34 14.86 8.60 -3.89
C ALA A 34 13.38 8.45 -4.31
N ALA A 35 12.48 9.02 -3.50
CA ALA A 35 11.06 9.04 -3.77
C ALA A 35 10.48 10.40 -3.38
N GLU A 36 9.64 10.94 -4.25
CA GLU A 36 8.75 12.05 -3.92
C GLU A 36 7.39 11.46 -3.56
N ILE A 37 6.86 11.81 -2.39
CA ILE A 37 5.63 11.21 -1.84
C ILE A 37 4.71 12.33 -1.41
N GLU A 38 3.49 12.34 -1.94
CA GLU A 38 2.39 13.14 -1.42
C GLU A 38 1.54 12.30 -0.47
N ILE A 39 1.26 12.82 0.72
CA ILE A 39 0.35 12.21 1.69
C ILE A 39 -0.73 13.22 2.02
N ARG A 40 -1.99 12.82 1.83
CA ARG A 40 -3.15 13.62 2.20
C ARG A 40 -3.89 12.95 3.35
N GLU A 41 -4.06 13.68 4.44
CA GLU A 41 -4.87 13.23 5.57
C GLU A 41 -6.36 13.23 5.20
N MET A 42 -7.08 12.19 5.64
CA MET A 42 -8.54 12.11 5.59
C MET A 42 -9.07 12.21 7.02
N THR A 43 -9.79 13.28 7.33
CA THR A 43 -10.41 13.51 8.64
C THR A 43 -11.90 13.17 8.62
N GLY A 44 -12.48 12.87 9.78
CA GLY A 44 -13.91 12.54 9.91
C GLY A 44 -14.31 11.15 9.41
N VAL A 45 -13.34 10.25 9.18
CA VAL A 45 -13.57 8.86 8.76
C VAL A 45 -12.68 7.91 9.56
N ASP A 46 -13.22 6.75 9.91
CA ASP A 46 -12.47 5.67 10.56
C ASP A 46 -12.31 4.49 9.61
N LEU A 47 -11.18 4.44 8.92
CA LEU A 47 -10.85 3.35 7.99
C LEU A 47 -10.08 2.23 8.72
N VAL A 48 -10.82 1.32 9.35
CA VAL A 48 -10.28 0.21 10.15
C VAL A 48 -10.37 -1.11 9.37
N ARG A 49 -9.24 -1.74 9.10
CA ARG A 49 -9.21 -3.01 8.38
C ARG A 49 -9.57 -4.18 9.27
N GLN A 50 -10.51 -5.01 8.81
CA GLN A 50 -10.96 -6.26 9.45
C GLN A 50 -10.81 -7.43 8.47
N HIS A 51 -10.74 -8.66 9.00
CA HIS A 51 -10.73 -9.84 8.16
C HIS A 51 -12.08 -10.02 7.50
N ASP A 52 -12.08 -10.17 6.18
CA ASP A 52 -13.25 -10.52 5.39
C ASP A 52 -13.16 -11.99 5.01
N GLU A 53 -14.08 -12.81 5.53
CA GLU A 53 -14.09 -14.27 5.33
C GLU A 53 -14.27 -14.67 3.86
N GLN A 54 -15.00 -13.86 3.09
CA GLN A 54 -15.29 -14.16 1.68
C GLN A 54 -14.04 -14.05 0.80
N THR A 55 -13.21 -13.04 1.04
CA THR A 55 -12.02 -12.77 0.25
C THR A 55 -10.73 -13.28 0.90
N GLY A 56 -10.77 -13.55 2.20
CA GLY A 56 -9.58 -13.84 3.00
C GLY A 56 -8.69 -12.61 3.25
N LEU A 57 -9.12 -11.41 2.84
CA LEU A 57 -8.33 -10.18 2.90
C LEU A 57 -8.63 -9.35 4.15
N ALA A 58 -7.81 -8.32 4.38
CA ALA A 58 -8.06 -7.31 5.38
C ALA A 58 -8.68 -6.07 4.71
N LEU A 59 -10.00 -5.94 4.71
CA LEU A 59 -10.77 -4.87 4.05
C LEU A 59 -11.31 -3.87 5.08
N TRP A 60 -11.74 -2.69 4.62
CA TRP A 60 -12.41 -1.69 5.49
C TRP A 60 -13.86 -2.05 5.76
#